data_AF-A0A238VJD7-F1
#
_entry.id   AF-A0A238VJD7-F1
#
_cell.length_a   1.000
_cell.length_b   1.000
_cell.length_c   1.000
_cell.angle_alpha   90.00
_cell.angle_beta   90.00
_cell.angle_gamma   90.00
#
_symmetry.space_group_name_H-M   'P 1'
#
loop_
_entity.id
_entity.type
_entity.pdbx_description
1 polymer ?
#
loop_
_entity_poly.entity_id
_entity_poly.type
_entity_poly.pdbx_seq_one_letter_code
_entity_poly.pdbx_strand_id
1 'polypeptide(L)'
;MNRILDEELLAEIQRLHDELGHVPKVVEMEEYGAYSYGVYYKRFGGWEASISKAGFKTDQIPRKTGWIPEKELLAEIQRLHNKLDRVPKTLDMIEHGEYSDVTYRNRFGSWDEAITQAGFDPADIPRVSRIPDEELLADLRDLAEEIDRIPRQIDMFTYGTHAPNTYRVRFGSWPDALEKAGIK
;
A
#
# COMPACT_ATOMS: atom_id res chain seq x y z
N MET A 1 -13.89 -10.18 -16.06
CA MET A 1 -12.82 -9.63 -15.22
C MET A 1 -11.52 -9.73 -16.01
N ASN A 2 -11.00 -8.60 -16.50
CA ASN A 2 -9.78 -8.58 -17.32
C ASN A 2 -8.58 -8.95 -16.44
N ARG A 3 -7.97 -10.11 -16.72
CA ARG A 3 -6.77 -10.56 -16.03
C ARG A 3 -5.58 -9.79 -16.58
N ILE A 4 -5.01 -8.89 -15.77
CA ILE A 4 -3.76 -8.19 -16.12
C ILE A 4 -2.65 -9.23 -16.27
N LEU A 5 -2.02 -9.27 -17.44
CA LEU A 5 -0.91 -10.14 -17.77
C LEU A 5 0.42 -9.54 -17.30
N ASP A 6 1.38 -10.40 -16.98
CA ASP A 6 2.73 -9.95 -16.60
C ASP A 6 3.36 -9.11 -17.72
N GLU A 7 3.15 -9.51 -18.97
CA GLU A 7 3.64 -8.82 -20.16
C GLU A 7 3.07 -7.40 -20.30
N GLU A 8 1.81 -7.17 -19.93
CA GLU A 8 1.19 -5.83 -19.95
C GLU A 8 1.86 -4.90 -18.93
N LEU A 9 2.14 -5.41 -17.72
CA LEU A 9 2.84 -4.65 -16.68
C LEU A 9 4.27 -4.31 -17.11
N LEU A 10 5.00 -5.27 -17.68
CA LEU A 10 6.38 -5.02 -18.12
C LEU A 10 6.42 -4.08 -19.34
N ALA A 11 5.47 -4.18 -20.27
CA ALA A 11 5.34 -3.27 -21.40
C ALA A 11 5.05 -1.84 -20.94
N GLU A 12 4.29 -1.66 -19.87
CA GLU A 12 4.01 -0.33 -19.32
C GLU A 12 5.26 0.34 -18.71
N ILE A 13 6.12 -0.44 -18.05
CA ILE A 13 7.44 0.05 -17.60
C ILE A 13 8.29 0.51 -18.80
N GLN A 14 8.30 -0.27 -19.89
CA GLN A 14 9.03 0.07 -21.10
C GLN A 14 8.47 1.34 -21.77
N ARG A 15 7.15 1.47 -21.85
CA ARG A 15 6.48 2.64 -22.42
C ARG A 15 6.88 3.92 -21.68
N LEU A 16 6.80 3.92 -20.35
CA LEU A 16 7.21 5.07 -19.55
C LEU A 16 8.72 5.36 -19.65
N HIS A 17 9.54 4.32 -19.74
CA HIS A 17 10.96 4.50 -20.01
C HIS A 17 11.21 5.26 -21.32
N ASP A 18 10.52 4.86 -22.38
CA ASP A 18 10.66 5.47 -23.71
C ASP A 18 10.14 6.91 -23.75
N GLU A 19 9.11 7.23 -22.96
CA GLU A 19 8.53 8.57 -22.84
C GLU A 19 9.39 9.51 -21.97
N LEU A 20 9.87 9.03 -20.83
CA LEU A 20 10.62 9.83 -19.85
C LEU A 20 12.13 9.91 -20.16
N GLY A 21 12.62 9.00 -21.01
CA GLY A 21 14.05 8.89 -21.35
C GLY A 21 14.92 8.32 -20.23
N HIS A 22 14.31 7.76 -19.18
CA HIS A 22 14.98 7.05 -18.09
C HIS A 22 14.06 5.98 -17.51
N VAL A 23 14.63 5.02 -16.79
CA VAL A 23 13.83 4.00 -16.10
C VAL A 23 12.85 4.71 -15.15
N PRO A 24 11.54 4.44 -15.24
CA PRO A 24 10.56 5.14 -14.43
C PRO A 24 10.74 4.82 -12.95
N LYS A 25 10.50 5.83 -12.13
CA LYS A 25 10.33 5.71 -10.68
C LYS A 25 8.92 5.24 -10.35
N VAL A 26 8.73 4.79 -9.12
CA VAL A 26 7.41 4.44 -8.58
C VAL A 26 6.42 5.60 -8.73
N VAL A 27 6.84 6.82 -8.37
CA VAL A 27 5.98 8.02 -8.46
C VAL A 27 5.57 8.31 -9.90
N GLU A 28 6.47 8.14 -10.85
CA GLU A 28 6.18 8.36 -12.28
C GLU A 28 5.25 7.29 -12.84
N MET A 29 5.36 6.05 -12.37
CA MET A 29 4.36 5.02 -12.67
C MET A 29 2.99 5.34 -12.05
N GLU A 30 2.97 5.89 -10.84
CA GLU A 30 1.73 6.30 -10.18
C GLU A 30 1.08 7.54 -10.79
N GLU A 31 1.87 8.42 -11.43
CA GLU A 31 1.40 9.68 -12.02
C GLU A 31 1.08 9.54 -13.51
N TYR A 32 1.91 8.83 -14.27
CA TYR A 32 1.83 8.73 -15.73
C TYR A 32 1.53 7.31 -16.22
N GLY A 33 1.58 6.31 -15.35
CA GLY A 33 1.40 4.92 -15.69
C GLY A 33 -0.04 4.44 -15.63
N ALA A 34 -0.32 3.37 -16.37
CA ALA A 34 -1.64 2.75 -16.43
C ALA A 34 -1.98 1.87 -15.21
N TYR A 35 -0.98 1.52 -14.39
CA TYR A 35 -1.13 0.58 -13.28
C TYR A 35 -0.43 1.08 -12.02
N SER A 36 -1.06 0.87 -10.86
CA SER A 36 -0.44 1.23 -9.58
C SER A 36 0.75 0.32 -9.25
N TYR A 37 1.73 0.86 -8.52
CA TYR A 37 2.87 0.10 -8.00
C TYR A 37 2.44 -1.13 -7.22
N GLY A 38 1.32 -1.07 -6.49
CA GLY A 38 0.81 -2.19 -5.70
C GLY A 38 0.58 -3.45 -6.55
N VAL A 39 0.23 -3.30 -7.84
CA VAL A 39 0.10 -4.42 -8.78
C VAL A 39 1.46 -5.07 -9.05
N TYR A 40 2.49 -4.25 -9.29
CA TYR A 40 3.87 -4.68 -9.48
C TYR A 40 4.46 -5.33 -8.22
N TYR A 41 4.18 -4.77 -7.03
CA TYR A 41 4.60 -5.36 -5.77
C TYR A 41 3.98 -6.75 -5.56
N LYS A 42 2.66 -6.87 -5.72
CA LYS A 42 1.96 -8.15 -5.58
C LYS A 42 2.40 -9.18 -6.62
N ARG A 43 2.67 -8.75 -7.86
CA ARG A 43 3.00 -9.66 -8.95
C ARG A 43 4.48 -10.07 -8.97
N PHE A 44 5.37 -9.14 -8.67
CA PHE A 44 6.81 -9.30 -8.88
C PHE A 44 7.65 -9.19 -7.61
N GLY A 45 7.06 -8.83 -6.47
CA GLY A 45 7.77 -8.68 -5.19
C GLY A 45 8.41 -7.30 -4.98
N GLY A 46 8.09 -6.31 -5.82
CA GLY A 46 8.49 -4.92 -5.65
C GLY A 46 8.99 -4.24 -6.92
N TRP A 47 9.27 -2.93 -6.84
CA TRP A 47 9.69 -2.14 -8.01
C TRP A 47 10.99 -2.64 -8.60
N GLU A 48 12.02 -2.86 -7.77
CA GLU A 48 13.33 -3.30 -8.26
C GLU A 48 13.24 -4.64 -9.01
N ALA A 49 12.42 -5.57 -8.50
CA ALA A 49 12.16 -6.85 -9.17
C ALA A 49 11.39 -6.66 -10.49
N SER A 50 10.49 -5.68 -10.55
CA SER A 50 9.72 -5.34 -11.75
C SER A 50 10.60 -4.72 -12.84
N ILE A 51 11.46 -3.77 -12.46
CA ILE A 51 12.46 -3.16 -13.34
C ILE A 51 13.43 -4.24 -13.89
N SER A 52 13.90 -5.14 -13.04
CA SER A 52 14.75 -6.27 -13.43
C SER A 52 14.04 -7.21 -14.42
N LYS A 53 12.77 -7.55 -14.15
CA LYS A 53 11.95 -8.36 -15.07
C LYS A 53 11.64 -7.66 -16.38
N ALA A 54 11.56 -6.33 -16.39
CA ALA A 54 11.40 -5.52 -17.60
C ALA A 54 12.72 -5.42 -18.41
N GLY A 55 13.81 -6.05 -17.96
CA GLY A 55 15.08 -6.10 -18.67
C GLY A 55 16.03 -4.95 -18.36
N PHE A 56 15.67 -4.07 -17.42
CA PHE A 56 16.52 -2.97 -16.98
C PHE A 56 17.36 -3.38 -15.78
N LYS A 57 18.56 -2.82 -15.69
CA LYS A 57 19.40 -2.98 -14.50
C LYS A 57 18.96 -2.02 -13.41
N THR A 58 19.06 -2.44 -12.16
CA THR A 58 18.61 -1.67 -11.01
C THR A 58 19.47 -0.43 -10.70
N ASP A 59 20.65 -0.32 -11.34
CA ASP A 59 21.52 0.86 -11.33
C ASP A 59 21.10 1.94 -12.35
N GLN A 60 20.26 1.58 -13.33
CA GLN A 60 19.64 2.51 -14.28
C GLN A 60 18.39 3.19 -13.71
N ILE A 61 17.87 2.69 -12.58
CA ILE A 61 16.85 3.40 -11.80
C ILE A 61 17.51 4.71 -11.34
N PRO A 62 16.92 5.88 -11.61
CA PRO A 62 17.44 7.15 -11.11
C PRO A 62 17.44 7.14 -9.57
N ARG A 63 18.58 6.76 -8.98
CA ARG A 63 18.79 6.80 -7.54
C ARG A 63 19.33 8.18 -7.19
N LYS A 64 18.65 8.93 -6.32
CA LYS A 64 19.30 10.04 -5.62
C LYS A 64 20.39 9.43 -4.74
N THR A 65 21.64 9.60 -5.18
CA THR A 65 22.92 9.30 -4.52
C THR A 65 22.81 9.02 -3.01
N GLY A 66 22.67 7.74 -2.62
CA GLY A 66 22.96 7.11 -1.31
C GLY A 66 22.32 7.66 -0.02
N TRP A 67 21.98 8.94 0.02
CA TRP A 67 21.55 9.68 1.19
C TRP A 67 20.41 10.61 0.77
N ILE A 68 19.20 10.26 1.19
CA ILE A 68 18.02 11.09 1.00
C ILE A 68 17.95 12.07 2.16
N PRO A 69 17.93 13.39 1.92
CA PRO A 69 17.73 14.38 2.97
C PRO A 69 16.43 14.17 3.74
N GLU A 70 16.44 14.40 5.06
CA GLU A 70 15.23 14.27 5.89
C GLU A 70 14.06 15.09 5.35
N LYS A 71 14.31 16.32 4.89
CA LYS A 71 13.28 17.17 4.25
C LYS A 71 12.56 16.49 3.08
N GLU A 72 13.25 15.63 2.34
CA GLU A 72 12.68 14.93 1.19
C GLU A 72 11.85 13.73 1.65
N LEU A 73 12.33 13.01 2.66
CA LEU A 73 11.55 11.95 3.31
C LEU A 73 10.26 12.50 3.95
N LEU A 74 10.33 13.65 4.62
CA LEU A 74 9.17 14.30 5.23
C LEU A 74 8.21 14.87 4.19
N ALA A 75 8.73 15.48 3.11
CA ALA A 75 7.91 15.95 2.00
C ALA A 75 7.14 14.79 1.34
N GLU A 76 7.74 13.60 1.28
CA GLU A 76 7.07 12.42 0.74
C GLU A 76 5.92 11.93 1.65
N ILE A 77 6.07 12.01 2.97
CA ILE A 77 4.96 11.76 3.90
C ILE A 77 3.82 12.76 3.66
N GLN A 78 4.13 14.04 3.49
CA GLN A 78 3.13 15.08 3.21
C GLN A 78 2.45 14.88 1.85
N ARG A 79 3.20 14.47 0.83
CA ARG A 79 2.65 14.12 -0.49
C ARG A 79 1.65 12.97 -0.37
N LEU A 80 2.01 11.90 0.34
CA LEU A 80 1.11 10.77 0.58
C LEU A 80 -0.11 11.18 1.39
N HIS A 81 0.06 12.03 2.41
CA HIS A 81 -1.07 12.58 3.14
C HIS A 81 -2.06 13.28 2.21
N ASN A 82 -1.57 14.20 1.36
CA ASN A 82 -2.41 14.91 0.40
C ASN A 82 -3.06 13.98 -0.63
N LYS A 83 -2.34 12.93 -1.07
CA LYS A 83 -2.86 11.95 -2.04
C LYS A 83 -3.95 11.07 -1.44
N LEU A 84 -3.84 10.71 -0.16
CA LEU A 84 -4.72 9.75 0.51
C LEU A 84 -5.81 10.40 1.36
N ASP A 85 -5.75 11.72 1.54
CA ASP A 85 -6.63 12.50 2.42
C ASP A 85 -6.68 11.97 3.87
N ARG A 86 -5.55 11.44 4.34
CA ARG A 86 -5.36 10.91 5.71
C ARG A 86 -3.89 10.79 6.04
N VAL A 87 -3.53 10.69 7.32
CA VAL A 87 -2.14 10.43 7.71
C VAL A 87 -1.72 9.04 7.19
N PRO A 88 -0.59 8.91 6.46
CA PRO A 88 -0.20 7.65 5.87
C PRO A 88 0.30 6.64 6.92
N LYS A 89 -0.10 5.38 6.76
CA LYS A 89 0.47 4.23 7.47
C LYS A 89 1.74 3.77 6.73
N THR A 90 2.59 2.99 7.40
CA THR A 90 3.81 2.42 6.80
C THR A 90 3.52 1.66 5.50
N LEU A 91 2.39 0.95 5.43
CA LEU A 91 2.00 0.22 4.22
C LEU A 91 1.74 1.16 3.03
N ASP A 92 1.25 2.37 3.26
CA ASP A 92 1.05 3.33 2.17
C ASP A 92 2.38 3.80 1.59
N MET A 93 3.42 3.95 2.41
CA MET A 93 4.77 4.23 1.91
C MET A 93 5.30 3.06 1.09
N ILE A 94 5.03 1.83 1.53
CA ILE A 94 5.42 0.63 0.79
C ILE A 94 4.68 0.57 -0.56
N GLU A 95 3.38 0.88 -0.59
CA GLU A 95 2.48 0.71 -1.75
C GLU A 95 2.43 1.92 -2.70
N HIS A 96 2.73 3.12 -2.23
CA HIS A 96 2.53 4.36 -2.98
C HIS A 96 3.69 5.36 -2.83
N GLY A 97 4.68 5.04 -1.99
CA GLY A 97 5.78 5.91 -1.66
C GLY A 97 7.03 5.69 -2.51
N GLU A 98 7.87 6.72 -2.61
CA GLU A 98 9.13 6.67 -3.35
C GLU A 98 10.24 5.91 -2.60
N TYR A 99 10.17 5.86 -1.26
CA TYR A 99 11.26 5.39 -0.42
C TYR A 99 10.87 4.21 0.45
N SER A 100 11.84 3.33 0.74
CA SER A 100 11.64 2.22 1.67
C SER A 100 11.29 2.70 3.08
N ASP A 101 10.35 2.01 3.74
CA ASP A 101 10.03 2.18 5.16
C ASP A 101 11.26 2.04 6.08
N VAL A 102 12.22 1.20 5.68
CA VAL A 102 13.48 0.98 6.41
C VAL A 102 14.28 2.28 6.50
N THR A 103 14.26 3.10 5.44
CA THR A 103 14.94 4.41 5.42
C THR A 103 14.37 5.32 6.49
N TYR A 104 13.05 5.37 6.65
CA TYR A 104 12.39 6.16 7.68
C TYR A 104 12.72 5.69 9.09
N ARG A 105 12.64 4.38 9.34
CA ARG A 105 12.99 3.80 10.64
C ARG A 105 14.46 4.07 11.02
N ASN A 106 15.39 3.91 10.07
CA ASN A 106 16.81 4.17 10.33
C ASN A 106 17.09 5.66 10.54
N ARG A 107 16.33 6.54 9.88
CA ARG A 107 16.54 7.98 9.91
C ARG A 107 15.94 8.67 11.13
N PHE A 108 14.68 8.37 11.40
CA PHE A 108 13.88 9.04 12.41
C PHE A 108 13.69 8.16 13.65
N GLY A 109 14.24 6.95 13.69
CA GLY A 109 14.07 5.98 14.77
C GLY A 109 12.76 5.20 14.71
N SER A 110 11.67 5.81 14.21
CA SER A 110 10.39 5.13 13.98
C SER A 110 9.54 5.82 12.90
N TRP A 111 8.51 5.11 12.42
CA TRP A 111 7.52 5.71 11.53
C TRP A 111 6.72 6.82 12.23
N ASP A 112 6.30 6.59 13.47
CA ASP A 112 5.55 7.58 14.27
C ASP A 112 6.36 8.86 14.50
N GLU A 113 7.67 8.74 14.71
CA GLU A 113 8.56 9.90 14.81
C GLU A 113 8.67 10.65 13.47
N ALA A 114 8.76 9.92 12.35
CA ALA A 114 8.76 10.54 11.02
C ALA A 114 7.44 11.27 10.73
N ILE A 115 6.30 10.73 11.18
CA ILE A 115 4.97 11.35 11.06
C ILE A 115 4.88 12.62 11.89
N THR A 116 5.36 12.58 13.14
CA THR A 116 5.47 13.76 14.02
C THR A 116 6.30 14.85 13.36
N GLN A 117 7.49 14.51 12.84
CA GLN A 117 8.38 15.47 12.19
C GLN A 117 7.83 15.98 10.84
N ALA A 118 6.97 15.21 10.18
CA ALA A 118 6.26 15.66 8.98
C ALA A 118 5.12 16.64 9.28
N GLY A 119 4.79 16.87 10.56
CA GLY A 119 3.78 17.81 11.01
C GLY A 119 2.41 17.20 11.31
N PHE A 120 2.34 15.88 11.48
CA PHE A 120 1.08 15.15 11.75
C PHE A 120 1.13 14.46 13.12
N ASP A 121 -0.04 14.22 13.72
CA ASP A 121 -0.12 13.43 14.95
C ASP A 121 -0.14 11.92 14.62
N PRO A 122 0.78 11.09 15.16
CA PRO A 122 0.71 9.63 15.04
C PRO A 122 -0.58 9.00 15.60
N ALA A 123 -1.36 9.76 16.39
CA ALA A 123 -2.70 9.41 16.79
C ALA A 123 -3.68 9.34 15.61
N ASP A 124 -3.47 10.17 14.59
CA ASP A 124 -4.32 10.27 13.40
C ASP A 124 -3.97 9.23 12.33
N ILE A 125 -2.88 8.46 12.53
CA ILE A 125 -2.61 7.28 11.70
C ILE A 125 -3.81 6.32 11.86
N PRO A 126 -4.45 5.90 10.76
CA PRO A 126 -5.51 4.90 10.79
C PRO A 126 -4.95 3.59 11.34
N ARG A 127 -5.15 3.36 12.64
CA ARG A 127 -4.77 2.11 13.29
C ARG A 127 -5.99 1.21 13.29
N VAL A 128 -5.78 -0.02 12.86
CA VAL A 128 -6.75 -1.10 12.98
C VAL A 128 -7.27 -1.24 14.42
N SER A 129 -6.44 -0.90 15.42
CA SER A 129 -6.81 -0.90 16.84
C SER A 129 -7.72 0.26 17.28
N ARG A 130 -7.91 1.28 16.45
CA ARG A 130 -8.79 2.45 16.69
C ARG A 130 -10.10 2.38 15.90
N ILE A 131 -10.26 1.40 15.02
CA ILE A 131 -11.54 1.15 14.34
C ILE A 131 -12.53 0.62 15.40
N PRO A 132 -13.70 1.26 15.58
CA PRO A 132 -14.73 0.74 16.47
C PRO A 132 -15.11 -0.69 16.08
N ASP A 133 -15.38 -1.54 17.08
CA ASP A 133 -15.80 -2.92 16.81
C ASP A 133 -17.02 -2.95 15.89
N GLU A 134 -17.97 -2.03 16.07
CA GLU A 134 -19.17 -1.95 15.26
C GLU A 134 -18.89 -1.64 13.79
N GLU A 135 -17.87 -0.83 13.48
CA GLU A 135 -17.49 -0.52 12.10
C GLU A 135 -16.93 -1.76 11.41
N LEU A 136 -16.06 -2.52 12.10
CA LEU A 136 -15.58 -3.80 11.58
C LEU A 136 -16.73 -4.80 11.39
N LEU A 137 -17.66 -4.88 12.35
CA LEU A 137 -18.80 -5.80 12.23
C LEU A 137 -19.77 -5.39 11.11
N ALA A 138 -19.97 -4.08 10.90
CA ALA A 138 -20.74 -3.54 9.77
C ALA A 138 -20.09 -3.92 8.43
N ASP A 139 -18.78 -3.72 8.28
CA ASP A 139 -18.03 -4.12 7.08
C ASP A 139 -18.20 -5.61 6.75
N LEU A 140 -18.24 -6.49 7.75
CA LEU A 140 -18.47 -7.92 7.53
C LEU A 140 -19.89 -8.21 7.05
N ARG A 141 -20.89 -7.47 7.56
CA ARG A 141 -22.29 -7.60 7.15
C ARG A 141 -22.47 -7.10 5.71
N ASP A 142 -21.94 -5.92 5.41
CA ASP A 142 -21.99 -5.32 4.07
C ASP A 142 -21.34 -6.24 3.05
N LEU A 143 -20.18 -6.83 3.38
CA LEU A 143 -19.53 -7.80 2.52
C LEU A 143 -20.40 -9.05 2.31
N ALA A 144 -21.02 -9.59 3.37
CA ALA A 144 -21.88 -10.77 3.28
C ALA A 144 -23.10 -10.52 2.38
N GLU A 145 -23.68 -9.32 2.45
CA GLU A 145 -24.75 -8.88 1.57
C GLU A 145 -24.24 -8.73 0.12
N GLU A 146 -23.07 -8.12 -0.09
CA GLU A 146 -22.49 -7.92 -1.43
C GLU A 146 -22.22 -9.24 -2.16
N ILE A 147 -21.66 -10.24 -1.46
CA ILE A 147 -21.29 -11.52 -2.05
C ILE A 147 -22.41 -12.57 -1.98
N ASP A 148 -23.54 -12.25 -1.34
CA ASP A 148 -24.71 -13.10 -1.10
C ASP A 148 -24.35 -14.47 -0.49
N ARG A 149 -23.41 -14.48 0.46
CA ARG A 149 -23.01 -15.67 1.23
C ARG A 149 -22.14 -15.29 2.41
N ILE A 150 -21.92 -16.27 3.31
CA ILE A 150 -20.97 -16.14 4.42
C ILE A 150 -19.57 -15.81 3.89
N PRO A 151 -18.96 -14.68 4.30
CA PRO A 151 -17.60 -14.34 3.92
C PRO A 151 -16.56 -15.31 4.47
N ARG A 152 -15.64 -15.72 3.61
CA ARG A 152 -14.41 -16.43 3.98
C ARG A 152 -13.29 -15.41 4.09
N GLN A 153 -12.25 -15.74 4.85
CA GLN A 153 -11.06 -14.88 4.96
C GLN A 153 -10.46 -14.50 3.59
N ILE A 154 -10.54 -15.40 2.60
CA ILE A 154 -10.03 -15.12 1.25
C ILE A 154 -10.83 -14.05 0.50
N ASP A 155 -12.11 -13.92 0.84
CA ASP A 155 -12.98 -12.91 0.24
C ASP A 155 -12.57 -11.52 0.71
N MET A 156 -12.02 -11.37 1.93
CA MET A 156 -11.46 -10.09 2.41
C MET A 156 -10.28 -9.60 1.58
N PHE A 157 -9.51 -10.50 0.96
CA PHE A 157 -8.43 -10.07 0.07
C PHE A 157 -8.93 -9.56 -1.28
N THR A 158 -10.17 -9.86 -1.63
CA THR A 158 -10.75 -9.52 -2.94
C THR A 158 -11.75 -8.38 -2.84
N TYR A 159 -12.57 -8.37 -1.78
CA TYR A 159 -13.73 -7.50 -1.62
C TYR A 159 -13.75 -6.76 -0.26
N GLY A 160 -12.88 -7.14 0.69
CA GLY A 160 -12.92 -6.58 2.05
C GLY A 160 -12.23 -5.23 2.17
N THR A 161 -12.83 -4.33 2.95
CA THR A 161 -12.25 -3.04 3.36
C THR A 161 -11.00 -3.20 4.24
N HIS A 162 -10.95 -4.29 5.02
CA HIS A 162 -9.90 -4.55 5.98
C HIS A 162 -9.32 -5.97 5.86
N ALA A 163 -8.04 -6.13 6.19
CA ALA A 163 -7.38 -7.42 6.13
C ALA A 163 -8.03 -8.43 7.10
N PRO A 164 -8.11 -9.73 6.77
CA PRO A 164 -8.74 -10.72 7.64
C PRO A 164 -8.05 -10.84 9.02
N ASN A 165 -6.76 -10.50 9.09
CA ASN A 165 -6.03 -10.46 10.36
C ASN A 165 -6.56 -9.39 11.33
N THR A 166 -7.14 -8.28 10.83
CA THR A 166 -7.82 -7.26 11.64
C THR A 166 -8.88 -7.89 12.53
N TYR A 167 -9.78 -8.66 11.93
CA TYR A 167 -10.89 -9.32 12.59
C TYR A 167 -10.42 -10.38 13.58
N ARG A 168 -9.43 -11.19 13.19
CA ARG A 168 -8.84 -12.20 14.08
C ARG A 168 -8.21 -11.57 15.32
N VAL A 169 -7.43 -10.49 15.15
CA VAL A 169 -6.80 -9.79 16.28
C VAL A 169 -7.83 -9.14 17.18
N ARG A 170 -8.92 -8.60 16.62
CA ARG A 170 -9.93 -7.86 17.38
C ARG A 170 -10.93 -8.76 18.10
N PHE A 171 -11.38 -9.82 17.43
CA PHE A 171 -12.49 -10.67 17.89
C PHE A 171 -12.04 -12.05 18.36
N GLY A 172 -10.74 -12.35 18.30
CA GLY A 172 -10.13 -13.62 18.75
C GLY A 172 -9.96 -14.61 17.59
N SER A 173 -11.02 -14.85 16.83
CA SER A 173 -10.98 -15.69 15.64
C SER A 173 -11.93 -15.18 14.54
N TRP A 174 -11.78 -15.72 13.32
CA TRP A 174 -12.68 -15.39 12.21
C TRP A 174 -14.13 -15.86 12.45
N PRO A 175 -14.37 -17.11 12.92
CA PRO A 175 -15.71 -17.52 13.34
C PRO A 175 -16.34 -16.59 14.38
N ASP A 176 -15.57 -16.16 15.39
CA ASP A 176 -16.08 -15.25 16.43
C ASP A 176 -16.45 -13.88 15.85
N ALA A 177 -15.71 -13.41 14.84
CA ALA A 177 -16.03 -12.16 14.13
C ALA A 177 -17.34 -12.29 13.35
N LEU A 178 -17.56 -13.41 12.64
CA LEU A 178 -18.82 -13.68 11.93
C LEU A 178 -20.00 -13.80 12.90
N GLU A 179 -19.81 -14.50 14.02
CA GLU A 179 -20.83 -14.65 15.06
C GLU A 179 -21.22 -13.29 15.66
N LYS A 180 -20.23 -12.46 16.02
CA LYS A 180 -20.47 -11.09 16.50
C LYS A 180 -21.13 -10.20 15.46
N ALA A 181 -20.84 -10.44 14.18
CA ALA A 181 -21.49 -9.75 13.06
C ALA A 181 -22.92 -10.26 12.82
N GLY A 182 -23.36 -11.35 13.46
CA GLY A 182 -24.67 -11.94 13.26
C GLY A 182 -24.80 -12.79 11.98
N ILE A 183 -23.68 -13.16 11.37
CA ILE A 183 -23.61 -13.93 10.12
C ILE A 183 -23.52 -15.42 10.50
N LYS A 184 -24.50 -16.23 10.05
CA LYS A 184 -24.61 -17.67 10.34
C LYS A 184 -24.84 -18.49 9.09
#